data_AF-A0A177BC53-F1
#
_entry.id   AF-A0A177BC53-F1
#
_cell.length_a   1.000
_cell.length_b   1.000
_cell.length_c   1.000
_cell.angle_alpha   90.00
_cell.angle_beta   90.00
_cell.angle_gamma   90.00
#
_symmetry.space_group_name_H-M   'P 1'
#
loop_
_entity.id
_entity.type
_entity.pdbx_description
1 polymer ?
#
loop_
_entity_poly.entity_id
_entity_poly.type
_entity_poly.pdbx_seq_one_letter_code
_entity_poly.pdbx_strand_id
1 'polypeptide(L)' 'MSGLLKEKQYDWKDTNMSLFGSKVDKLLKKKSAKTEPAWNGIEGKMGTTVWRINVMINI' A
#
# COMPACT_ATOMS: atom_id res chain seq x y z
N MET A 1 8.54 38.07 -21.96
CA MET A 1 8.07 38.45 -20.62
C MET A 1 7.47 37.22 -19.95
N SER A 2 8.30 36.34 -19.38
CA SER A 2 7.80 35.22 -18.57
C SER A 2 7.97 35.64 -17.12
N GLY A 3 6.93 36.26 -16.55
CA GLY A 3 6.91 36.63 -15.13
C GLY A 3 6.93 35.39 -14.25
N LEU A 4 7.37 35.57 -13.00
CA LEU A 4 7.40 34.56 -11.94
C LEU A 4 6.03 33.85 -11.84
N LEU A 5 5.92 32.67 -12.42
CA LEU A 5 4.77 31.79 -12.27
C LEU A 5 4.81 31.23 -10.85
N LYS A 6 3.80 31.57 -10.04
CA LYS A 6 3.63 31.03 -8.69
C LYS A 6 3.58 29.50 -8.80
N GLU A 7 4.45 28.82 -8.06
CA GLU A 7 4.52 27.35 -8.05
C GLU A 7 3.15 26.80 -7.66
N LYS A 8 2.62 25.84 -8.45
CA LYS A 8 1.32 25.22 -8.13
C LYS A 8 1.47 24.53 -6.78
N GLN A 9 0.75 25.02 -5.78
CA GLN A 9 0.73 24.40 -4.47
C GLN A 9 0.07 23.02 -4.64
N TYR A 10 0.88 21.98 -4.57
CA TYR A 10 0.44 20.61 -4.76
C TYR A 10 -0.44 20.22 -3.57
N ASP A 11 -1.76 20.16 -3.77
CA ASP A 11 -2.66 19.60 -2.78
C ASP A 11 -2.49 18.08 -2.79
N TRP A 12 -2.01 17.51 -1.69
CA TRP A 12 -1.81 16.07 -1.58
C TRP A 12 -3.12 15.28 -1.77
N LYS A 13 -4.28 15.95 -1.65
CA LYS A 13 -5.59 15.38 -1.95
C LYS A 13 -5.80 15.08 -3.44
N ASP A 14 -5.07 15.73 -4.33
CA ASP A 14 -5.08 15.46 -5.78
C ASP A 14 -4.10 14.33 -6.18
N THR A 15 -3.49 13.66 -5.20
CA THR A 15 -2.64 12.49 -5.47
C THR A 15 -3.47 11.22 -5.57
N ASN A 16 -2.86 10.17 -6.15
CA ASN A 16 -3.35 8.78 -6.13
C ASN A 16 -3.53 8.19 -4.70
N MET A 17 -3.32 8.98 -3.64
CA MET A 17 -3.51 8.58 -2.24
C MET A 17 -4.83 9.07 -1.63
N SER A 18 -5.73 9.68 -2.41
CA SER A 18 -7.01 10.21 -1.92
C SER A 18 -7.88 9.19 -1.17
N LEU A 19 -7.73 7.91 -1.47
CA LEU A 19 -8.48 6.81 -0.84
C LEU A 19 -7.73 6.14 0.32
N PHE A 20 -6.52 6.59 0.65
CA PHE A 20 -5.73 5.99 1.71
C PHE A 20 -6.43 6.14 3.07
N GLY A 21 -6.58 5.04 3.81
CA GLY A 21 -7.30 5.03 5.09
C GLY A 21 -8.82 5.03 4.98
N SER A 22 -9.38 5.13 3.76
CA SER A 22 -10.81 5.00 3.51
C SER A 22 -11.33 3.60 3.85
N LYS A 23 -12.66 3.46 3.94
CA LYS A 23 -13.30 2.15 4.11
C LYS A 23 -12.96 1.19 2.96
N VAL A 24 -12.82 1.72 1.74
CA VAL A 24 -12.49 0.93 0.54
C VAL A 24 -11.07 0.35 0.66
N ASP A 25 -10.10 1.17 1.03
CA ASP A 25 -8.71 0.73 1.26
C ASP A 25 -8.61 -0.39 2.31
N LYS A 26 -9.29 -0.21 3.45
CA LYS A 26 -9.34 -1.22 4.52
C LYS A 26 -9.98 -2.54 4.05
N LEU A 27 -11.08 -2.46 3.31
CA LEU A 27 -11.76 -3.64 2.79
C LEU A 27 -10.92 -4.36 1.74
N LEU A 28 -10.24 -3.62 0.87
CA LEU A 28 -9.40 -4.19 -0.17
C LEU A 28 -8.20 -4.91 0.44
N LYS A 29 -7.49 -4.29 1.38
CA LYS A 29 -6.39 -4.92 2.13
C LYS A 29 -6.84 -6.20 2.84
N LYS A 30 -8.02 -6.18 3.48
CA LYS A 30 -8.59 -7.38 4.12
C LYS A 30 -8.90 -8.48 3.10
N LYS A 31 -9.40 -8.14 1.91
CA LYS A 31 -9.66 -9.11 0.84
C LYS A 31 -8.36 -9.68 0.29
N SER A 32 -7.35 -8.85 0.02
CA SER A 32 -6.04 -9.29 -0.48
C SER A 32 -5.32 -10.22 0.50
N ALA A 33 -5.34 -9.89 1.80
CA ALA A 33 -4.75 -10.74 2.84
C ALA A 33 -5.37 -12.15 2.90
N LYS A 34 -6.62 -12.33 2.46
CA LYS A 34 -7.25 -13.66 2.38
C LYS A 34 -6.79 -14.50 1.18
N THR A 35 -6.22 -13.86 0.16
CA THR A 35 -5.83 -14.52 -1.10
C THR A 35 -4.33 -14.73 -1.24
N GLU A 36 -3.53 -14.05 -0.41
CA GLU A 36 -2.08 -14.12 -0.48
C GLU A 36 -1.55 -15.47 0.07
N PRO A 37 -0.72 -16.22 -0.70
CA PRO A 37 -0.18 -17.51 -0.27
C PRO A 37 0.62 -17.45 1.03
N ALA A 38 1.17 -16.28 1.36
CA ALA A 38 1.94 -16.04 2.57
C ALA A 38 1.14 -16.33 3.85
N TRP A 39 -0.20 -16.20 3.82
CA TRP A 39 -1.07 -16.41 4.99
C TRP A 39 -1.58 -17.85 5.15
N ASN A 40 -1.30 -18.72 4.18
CA ASN A 40 -1.74 -20.12 4.23
C ASN A 40 -1.12 -20.85 5.42
N GLY A 41 -1.97 -21.47 6.26
CA GLY A 41 -1.52 -22.29 7.39
C GLY A 41 -1.04 -21.49 8.62
N ILE A 42 -1.41 -20.21 8.72
CA ILE A 42 -1.15 -19.37 9.90
C ILE A 42 -2.34 -19.33 10.85
N GLU A 43 -3.54 -19.59 10.35
CA GLU A 43 -4.76 -19.58 11.14
C GLU A 43 -4.62 -20.46 12.39
N GLY A 44 -4.81 -19.87 13.57
CA GLY A 44 -4.71 -20.58 14.86
C GLY A 44 -3.30 -20.74 15.45
N LYS A 45 -2.24 -20.25 14.79
CA LYS A 45 -0.89 -20.25 15.39
C LYS A 45 -0.73 -19.10 16.37
N MET A 46 -0.43 -19.41 17.63
CA MET A 46 0.02 -18.42 18.62
C MET A 46 1.49 -18.06 18.37
N GLY A 47 1.79 -16.78 18.19
CA GLY A 47 3.14 -16.27 17.98
C GLY A 47 3.23 -15.25 16.84
N THR A 48 4.44 -14.78 16.57
CA THR A 48 4.72 -13.81 15.49
C THR A 48 5.43 -14.53 14.35
N THR A 49 4.86 -14.47 13.15
CA THR A 49 5.53 -14.94 11.92
C THR A 49 6.00 -13.72 11.13
N VAL A 50 7.22 -13.77 10.60
CA VAL A 50 7.86 -12.67 9.86
C VAL A 50 8.17 -13.12 8.44
N TRP A 51 7.72 -12.39 7.43
CA TRP A 51 8.07 -12.60 6.04
C TRP A 51 9.11 -11.59 5.59
N ARG A 52 10.07 -12.05 4.80
CA ARG A 52 11.00 -11.19 4.06
C ARG A 52 10.55 -11.12 2.62
N ILE A 53 10.36 -9.91 2.11
CA ILE A 53 10.17 -9.70 0.66
C ILE A 53 11.54 -9.89 0.00
N ASN A 54 11.67 -10.98 -0.74
CA ASN A 54 12.84 -11.23 -1.58
C ASN A 54 12.49 -10.81 -3.00
N VAL A 55 13.03 -9.67 -3.43
CA VAL A 55 13.04 -9.32 -4.85
C VAL A 55 14.10 -10.19 -5.50
N MET A 56 13.70 -11.11 -6.38
CA MET A 56 14.65 -11.79 -7.27
C MET A 56 15.22 -10.73 -8.20
N ILE A 57 16.44 -10.28 -7.91
CA ILE A 57 17.25 -9.54 -8.87
C ILE A 57 17.86 -10.61 -9.76
N ASN A 58 17.33 -10.76 -10.97
CA ASN A 58 18.04 -11.49 -12.02
C ASN A 58 19.26 -10.64 -12.41
N ILE A 59 20.44 -11.11 -12.05
CA ILE A 59 21.73 -10.59 -12.53
C ILE A 59 22.17 -11.46 -13.70
#